data_AF-A0A2W6TG56-F1
#
_entry.id   AF-A0A2W6TG56-F1
#
_cell.length_a   1.000
_cell.length_b   1.000
_cell.length_c   1.000
_cell.angle_alpha   90.00
_cell.angle_beta   90.00
_cell.angle_gamma   90.00
#
_symmetry.space_group_name_H-M   'P 1'
#
loop_
_entity.id
_entity.type
_entity.pdbx_description
1 polymer ?
#
loop_
_entity_poly.entity_id
_entity_poly.type
_entity_poly.pdbx_seq_one_letter_code
_entity_poly.pdbx_strand_id
1 'polypeptide(L)'
;MGLPLNAFITIDLELGGITDCVSATGEFLRHAKRWLRGRGVETAHVWVQEPGEVVGQHVHLLLHLAPTVRREFFRRHRGWLKRCGAKSAAGLVDSSAVGKSYEAALGDTLSRNDYLINLRHVIDYVVKEASTETHLAFGLRTPAKGGIVIGKRSSSSENINRAARARRGREYGPGSPWHIALADLSQCTDPSREPTESEHSPSRSEARGLPHG
;
A
#
# COMPACT_ATOMS: atom_id res chain seq x y z
N MET A 1 10.55 -12.60 6.65
CA MET A 1 9.50 -11.80 7.34
C MET A 1 10.21 -10.72 8.13
N GLY A 2 9.83 -9.44 7.99
CA GLY A 2 10.53 -8.30 8.60
C GLY A 2 11.00 -7.22 7.61
N LEU A 3 10.69 -7.37 6.31
CA LEU A 3 10.97 -6.34 5.31
C LEU A 3 9.80 -5.35 5.27
N PRO A 4 10.00 -4.06 5.61
CA PRO A 4 8.93 -3.08 5.60
C PRO A 4 8.48 -2.81 4.16
N LEU A 5 7.17 -2.85 3.93
CA LEU A 5 6.57 -2.38 2.68
C LEU A 5 6.63 -0.86 2.70
N ASN A 6 7.66 -0.28 2.09
CA ASN A 6 8.03 1.13 2.23
C ASN A 6 7.88 1.94 0.94
N ALA A 7 7.62 1.28 -0.19
CA ALA A 7 7.30 1.90 -1.46
C ALA A 7 5.87 1.57 -1.88
N PHE A 8 5.11 2.58 -2.28
CA PHE A 8 3.81 2.45 -2.90
C PHE A 8 3.93 2.82 -4.38
N ILE A 9 3.41 1.99 -5.28
CA ILE A 9 3.48 2.19 -6.72
C ILE A 9 2.09 1.95 -7.29
N THR A 10 1.58 2.91 -8.06
CA THR A 10 0.35 2.77 -8.83
C THR A 10 0.71 2.72 -10.31
N ILE A 11 0.13 1.78 -11.04
CA ILE A 11 0.36 1.62 -12.48
C ILE A 11 -1.01 1.57 -13.16
N ASP A 12 -1.22 2.50 -14.08
CA ASP A 12 -2.41 2.56 -14.93
C ASP A 12 -2.18 1.68 -16.16
N LEU A 13 -2.62 0.41 -16.08
CA LEU A 13 -2.34 -0.59 -17.11
C LEU A 13 -3.14 -0.29 -18.38
N GLU A 14 -4.37 0.20 -18.22
CA GLU A 14 -5.25 0.55 -19.33
C GLU A 14 -4.73 1.76 -20.11
N LEU A 15 -4.27 2.82 -19.43
CA LEU A 15 -3.61 3.96 -20.08
C LEU A 15 -2.34 3.53 -20.82
N GLY A 16 -1.65 2.50 -20.31
CA GLY A 16 -0.53 1.84 -20.98
C GLY A 16 -0.94 1.02 -22.21
N GLY A 17 -2.24 0.82 -22.45
CA GLY A 17 -2.76 -0.04 -23.52
C GLY A 17 -2.60 -1.54 -23.24
N ILE A 18 -2.48 -1.93 -21.96
CA ILE A 18 -2.36 -3.33 -21.54
C ILE A 18 -3.74 -3.91 -21.28
N THR A 19 -4.07 -5.02 -21.94
CA THR A 19 -5.32 -5.74 -21.75
C THR A 19 -5.18 -6.90 -20.75
N ASP A 20 -4.10 -7.68 -20.84
CA ASP A 20 -3.79 -8.73 -19.86
C ASP A 20 -3.04 -8.14 -18.65
N CYS A 21 -3.81 -7.47 -17.80
CA CYS A 21 -3.30 -6.74 -16.64
C CYS A 21 -2.58 -7.66 -15.63
N VAL A 22 -3.09 -8.88 -15.42
CA VAL A 22 -2.53 -9.84 -14.45
C VAL A 22 -1.16 -10.33 -14.93
N SER A 23 -1.06 -10.72 -16.19
CA SER A 23 0.21 -11.17 -16.77
C SER A 23 1.24 -10.03 -16.78
N ALA A 24 0.86 -8.82 -17.21
CA ALA A 24 1.75 -7.67 -17.21
C ALA A 24 2.25 -7.30 -15.80
N THR A 25 1.39 -7.38 -14.79
CA THR A 25 1.77 -7.19 -13.37
C THR A 25 2.79 -8.24 -12.93
N GLY A 26 2.54 -9.52 -13.28
CA GLY A 26 3.45 -10.63 -13.00
C GLY A 26 4.83 -10.44 -13.64
N GLU A 27 4.87 -10.04 -14.90
CA GLU A 27 6.08 -9.77 -15.66
C GLU A 27 6.86 -8.55 -15.15
N PHE A 28 6.15 -7.48 -14.77
CA PHE A 28 6.74 -6.32 -14.11
C PHE A 28 7.44 -6.73 -12.81
N LEU A 29 6.75 -7.48 -11.95
CA LEU A 29 7.31 -8.00 -10.71
C LEU A 29 8.46 -8.98 -10.96
N ARG A 30 8.40 -9.80 -12.01
CA ARG A 30 9.50 -10.70 -12.40
C ARG A 30 10.75 -9.90 -12.74
N HIS A 31 10.63 -8.82 -13.51
CA HIS A 31 11.73 -7.91 -13.82
C HIS A 31 12.30 -7.24 -12.58
N ALA A 32 11.44 -6.66 -11.74
CA ALA A 32 11.81 -6.00 -10.49
C ALA A 32 12.56 -6.96 -9.55
N LYS A 33 11.99 -8.13 -9.27
CA LYS A 33 12.59 -9.17 -8.41
C LYS A 33 13.94 -9.65 -8.94
N ARG A 34 14.03 -9.93 -10.25
CA ARG A 34 15.30 -10.37 -10.87
C ARG A 34 16.38 -9.30 -10.71
N TRP A 35 16.01 -8.02 -10.88
CA TRP A 35 16.95 -6.91 -10.75
C TRP A 35 17.45 -6.70 -9.32
N LEU A 36 16.54 -6.81 -8.33
CA LEU A 36 16.86 -6.73 -6.90
C LEU A 36 17.74 -7.91 -6.45
N ARG A 37 17.38 -9.14 -6.86
CA ARG A 37 18.16 -10.34 -6.56
C ARG A 37 19.59 -10.26 -7.10
N GLY A 38 19.76 -9.70 -8.31
CA GLY A 38 21.09 -9.47 -8.89
C GLY A 38 21.97 -8.47 -8.12
N ARG A 39 21.44 -7.82 -7.08
CA ARG A 39 22.13 -6.90 -6.16
C ARG A 39 22.18 -7.41 -4.73
N GLY A 40 21.76 -8.66 -4.49
CA GLY A 40 21.65 -9.21 -3.13
C GLY A 40 20.60 -8.54 -2.25
N VAL A 41 19.65 -7.79 -2.85
CA VAL A 41 18.58 -7.11 -2.11
C VAL A 41 17.38 -8.03 -2.00
N GLU A 42 16.96 -8.31 -0.77
CA GLU A 42 15.72 -9.03 -0.50
C GLU A 42 14.50 -8.19 -0.90
N THR A 43 13.38 -8.86 -1.16
CA THR A 43 12.16 -8.20 -1.60
C THR A 43 10.94 -8.82 -0.93
N ALA A 44 9.98 -7.97 -0.60
CA ALA A 44 8.63 -8.35 -0.19
C ALA A 44 7.66 -7.48 -0.97
N HIS A 45 6.53 -8.02 -1.42
CA HIS A 45 5.51 -7.21 -2.08
C HIS A 45 4.10 -7.75 -1.85
N VAL A 46 3.13 -6.84 -1.97
CA VAL A 46 1.71 -7.11 -2.14
C VAL A 46 1.26 -6.31 -3.36
N TRP A 47 0.33 -6.85 -4.13
CA TRP A 47 -0.35 -6.08 -5.17
C TRP A 47 -1.85 -6.38 -5.19
N VAL A 48 -2.61 -5.38 -5.62
CA VAL A 48 -4.06 -5.46 -5.83
C VAL A 48 -4.40 -4.81 -7.17
N GLN A 49 -5.24 -5.47 -7.95
CA GLN A 49 -5.86 -4.90 -9.15
C GLN A 49 -7.21 -4.28 -8.82
N GLU A 50 -7.40 -3.09 -9.35
CA GLU A 50 -8.61 -2.30 -9.23
C GLU A 50 -9.12 -1.95 -10.63
N PRO A 51 -10.31 -2.44 -11.02
CA PRO A 51 -10.98 -1.98 -12.21
C PRO A 51 -11.70 -0.66 -11.90
N GLY A 52 -11.24 0.44 -12.48
CA GLY A 52 -11.92 1.71 -12.39
C GLY A 52 -12.81 1.94 -13.60
N GLU A 53 -14.14 2.04 -13.40
CA GLU A 53 -15.06 2.46 -14.48
C GLU A 53 -14.73 3.86 -15.03
N VAL A 54 -14.14 4.74 -14.21
CA VAL A 54 -13.81 6.13 -14.55
C VAL A 54 -12.33 6.32 -14.88
N VAL A 55 -11.45 5.53 -14.27
CA VAL A 55 -10.00 5.75 -14.32
C VAL A 55 -9.28 4.66 -15.13
N GLY A 56 -9.98 3.62 -15.57
CA GLY A 56 -9.42 2.46 -16.25
C GLY A 56 -8.90 1.39 -15.27
N GLN A 57 -8.25 0.33 -15.77
CA GLN A 57 -7.72 -0.74 -14.93
C GLN A 57 -6.32 -0.44 -14.36
N HIS A 58 -6.21 -0.44 -13.03
CA HIS A 58 -4.97 -0.12 -12.29
C HIS A 58 -4.45 -1.31 -11.50
N VAL A 59 -3.17 -1.26 -11.18
CA VAL A 59 -2.58 -2.06 -10.11
C VAL A 59 -1.89 -1.17 -9.08
N HIS A 60 -2.19 -1.43 -7.82
CA HIS A 60 -1.48 -0.86 -6.68
C HIS A 60 -0.51 -1.89 -6.13
N LEU A 61 0.75 -1.49 -5.92
CA LEU A 61 1.80 -2.33 -5.37
C LEU A 61 2.37 -1.69 -4.11
N LEU A 62 2.47 -2.51 -3.07
CA LEU A 62 3.31 -2.26 -1.91
C LEU A 62 4.56 -3.11 -2.03
N LEU A 63 5.74 -2.50 -1.93
CA LEU A 63 7.02 -3.16 -2.13
C LEU A 63 8.00 -2.77 -1.01
N HIS A 64 8.81 -3.71 -0.56
CA HIS A 64 10.04 -3.41 0.16
C HIS A 64 11.15 -3.05 -0.82
N LEU A 65 11.74 -1.87 -0.63
CA LEU A 65 12.87 -1.37 -1.39
C LEU A 65 13.94 -0.83 -0.45
N ALA A 66 15.11 -1.47 -0.46
CA ALA A 66 16.24 -1.00 0.34
C ALA A 66 16.69 0.41 -0.14
N PRO A 67 17.07 1.32 0.80
CA PRO A 67 17.43 2.70 0.45
C PRO A 67 18.56 2.80 -0.59
N THR A 68 19.51 1.86 -0.53
CA THR A 68 20.72 1.82 -1.37
C THR A 68 20.43 1.58 -2.86
N VAL A 69 19.26 1.07 -3.22
CA VAL A 69 18.90 0.73 -4.62
C VAL A 69 17.70 1.51 -5.14
N ARG A 70 17.10 2.38 -4.32
CA ARG A 70 15.82 3.03 -4.59
C ARG A 70 15.83 3.85 -5.88
N ARG A 71 16.80 4.75 -6.02
CA ARG A 71 16.88 5.67 -7.15
C ARG A 71 17.04 4.92 -8.47
N GLU A 72 17.91 3.91 -8.48
CA GLU A 72 18.17 3.08 -9.65
C GLU A 72 16.99 2.18 -10.00
N PHE A 73 16.21 1.74 -9.01
CA PHE A 73 14.97 0.99 -9.20
C PHE A 73 13.94 1.83 -9.97
N PHE A 74 13.62 3.03 -9.47
CA PHE A 74 12.66 3.92 -10.12
C PHE A 74 13.14 4.43 -11.48
N ARG A 75 14.46 4.58 -11.71
CA ARG A 75 14.96 4.86 -13.07
C ARG A 75 14.64 3.74 -14.07
N ARG A 76 14.44 2.50 -13.61
CA ARG A 76 14.24 1.33 -14.49
C ARG A 76 12.79 0.92 -14.66
N HIS A 77 11.89 1.29 -13.75
CA HIS A 77 10.53 0.76 -13.72
C HIS A 77 9.74 1.03 -15.03
N ARG A 78 9.90 2.21 -15.67
CA ARG A 78 9.26 2.53 -16.95
C ARG A 78 9.78 1.65 -18.08
N GLY A 79 11.08 1.32 -18.04
CA GLY A 79 11.69 0.39 -18.99
C GLY A 79 11.19 -1.05 -18.82
N TRP A 80 10.82 -1.45 -17.61
CA TRP A 80 10.16 -2.74 -17.37
C TRP A 80 8.72 -2.73 -17.86
N LEU A 81 7.97 -1.65 -17.60
CA LEU A 81 6.61 -1.49 -18.12
C LEU A 81 6.56 -1.57 -19.65
N LYS A 82 7.51 -0.91 -20.34
CA LYS A 82 7.64 -1.03 -21.79
C LYS A 82 7.86 -2.48 -22.25
N ARG A 83 8.61 -3.29 -21.49
CA ARG A 83 8.80 -4.73 -21.79
C ARG A 83 7.54 -5.55 -21.53
N CYS A 84 6.67 -5.11 -20.63
CA CYS A 84 5.35 -5.69 -20.42
C CYS A 84 4.33 -5.26 -21.49
N GLY A 85 4.73 -4.48 -22.51
CA GLY A 85 3.85 -4.02 -23.58
C GLY A 85 3.25 -2.63 -23.37
N ALA A 86 3.57 -1.93 -22.26
CA ALA A 86 3.03 -0.60 -22.01
C ALA A 86 3.54 0.42 -23.04
N LYS A 87 2.62 1.20 -23.59
CA LYS A 87 2.91 2.45 -24.31
C LYS A 87 3.23 3.54 -23.29
N SER A 88 4.15 4.44 -23.64
CA SER A 88 4.50 5.54 -22.75
C SER A 88 3.39 6.57 -22.71
N ALA A 89 2.93 6.88 -21.50
CA ALA A 89 1.98 7.95 -21.23
C ALA A 89 2.37 8.70 -19.95
N ALA A 90 1.97 9.97 -19.84
CA ALA A 90 2.01 10.70 -18.58
C ALA A 90 1.02 10.05 -17.60
N GLY A 91 1.37 9.94 -16.31
CA GLY A 91 0.51 9.27 -15.32
C GLY A 91 0.53 7.73 -15.33
N LEU A 92 1.15 7.09 -16.34
CA LEU A 92 1.23 5.61 -16.45
C LEU A 92 1.72 4.91 -15.18
N VAL A 93 2.67 5.53 -14.49
CA VAL A 93 3.18 5.01 -13.23
C VAL A 93 3.46 6.18 -12.30
N ASP A 94 2.93 6.06 -11.09
CA ASP A 94 3.20 6.92 -9.96
C ASP A 94 3.84 6.10 -8.84
N SER A 95 4.72 6.73 -8.07
CA SER A 95 5.40 6.06 -6.97
C SER A 95 5.71 7.01 -5.83
N SER A 96 5.43 6.57 -4.61
CA SER A 96 5.63 7.34 -3.39
C SER A 96 6.20 6.46 -2.27
N ALA A 97 6.70 7.12 -1.23
CA ALA A 97 7.02 6.44 0.02
C ALA A 97 5.71 6.13 0.77
N VAL A 98 5.68 5.02 1.50
CA VAL A 98 4.53 4.71 2.38
C VAL A 98 4.53 5.63 3.60
N GLY A 99 5.69 5.95 4.18
CA GLY A 99 5.80 6.98 5.21
C GLY A 99 6.22 8.33 4.61
N LYS A 100 6.62 9.29 5.46
CA LYS A 100 7.24 10.56 5.02
C LYS A 100 8.53 10.35 4.22
N SER A 101 9.16 9.18 4.36
CA SER A 101 10.31 8.73 3.57
C SER A 101 10.28 7.22 3.38
N TYR A 102 11.07 6.68 2.45
CA TYR A 102 11.19 5.23 2.26
C TYR A 102 11.97 4.56 3.40
N GLU A 103 12.71 5.35 4.16
CA GLU A 103 13.49 4.96 5.33
C GLU A 103 12.66 5.00 6.62
N ALA A 104 11.47 5.60 6.60
CA ALA A 104 10.66 5.87 7.80
C ALA A 104 10.44 4.63 8.68
N ALA A 105 10.22 3.46 8.06
CA ALA A 105 10.07 2.20 8.79
C ALA A 105 11.33 1.74 9.54
N LEU A 106 12.51 2.19 9.10
CA LEU A 106 13.82 1.87 9.65
C LEU A 106 14.38 3.00 10.54
N GLY A 107 13.66 4.12 10.65
CA GLY A 107 14.07 5.29 11.41
C GLY A 107 13.82 5.17 12.92
N ASP A 108 13.89 6.32 13.59
CA ASP A 108 13.56 6.48 15.00
C ASP A 108 12.08 6.19 15.29
N THR A 109 11.70 6.22 16.57
CA THR A 109 10.34 5.90 17.02
C THR A 109 9.29 6.78 16.36
N LEU A 110 9.55 8.08 16.21
CA LEU A 110 8.61 9.01 15.59
C LEU A 110 8.41 8.69 14.10
N SER A 111 9.51 8.49 13.36
CA SER A 111 9.46 8.11 11.95
C SER A 111 8.74 6.79 11.73
N ARG A 112 8.93 5.84 12.65
CA ARG A 112 8.28 4.53 12.61
C ARG A 112 6.77 4.64 12.89
N ASN A 113 6.36 5.49 13.83
CA ASN A 113 4.95 5.75 14.09
C ASN A 113 4.26 6.39 12.88
N ASP A 114 4.89 7.40 12.27
CA ASP A 114 4.41 8.01 11.02
C ASP A 114 4.28 6.96 9.90
N TYR A 115 5.25 6.04 9.80
CA TYR A 115 5.17 4.93 8.85
C TYR A 115 3.97 4.02 9.12
N LEU A 116 3.73 3.61 10.37
CA LEU A 116 2.63 2.70 10.71
C LEU A 116 1.25 3.33 10.47
N ILE A 117 1.09 4.62 10.81
CA ILE A 117 -0.14 5.38 10.56
C ILE A 117 -0.40 5.45 9.05
N ASN A 118 0.59 5.85 8.26
CA ASN A 118 0.42 5.96 6.81
C ASN A 118 0.26 4.60 6.15
N LEU A 119 0.96 3.55 6.62
CA LEU A 119 0.78 2.19 6.13
C LEU A 119 -0.67 1.74 6.31
N ARG A 120 -1.31 2.06 7.43
CA ARG A 120 -2.75 1.77 7.62
C ARG A 120 -3.60 2.47 6.56
N HIS A 121 -3.35 3.76 6.30
CA HIS A 121 -4.07 4.50 5.26
C HIS A 121 -3.86 3.91 3.86
N VAL A 122 -2.63 3.50 3.52
CA VAL A 122 -2.34 2.86 2.23
C VAL A 122 -2.99 1.48 2.14
N ILE A 123 -2.99 0.70 3.23
CA ILE A 123 -3.70 -0.59 3.27
C ILE A 123 -5.19 -0.37 3.05
N ASP A 124 -5.83 0.54 3.82
CA ASP A 124 -7.25 0.89 3.66
C ASP A 124 -7.57 1.27 2.22
N TYR A 125 -6.69 2.05 1.58
CA TYR A 125 -6.84 2.45 0.19
C TYR A 125 -6.76 1.25 -0.77
N VAL A 126 -5.74 0.40 -0.62
CA VAL A 126 -5.49 -0.78 -1.45
C VAL A 126 -6.59 -1.85 -1.32
N VAL A 127 -7.31 -1.87 -0.20
CA VAL A 127 -8.40 -2.82 0.06
C VAL A 127 -9.78 -2.20 0.02
N LYS A 128 -9.93 -0.96 -0.46
CA LYS A 128 -11.21 -0.23 -0.44
C LYS A 128 -12.35 -0.97 -1.15
N GLU A 129 -12.03 -1.83 -2.12
CA GLU A 129 -13.00 -2.68 -2.85
C GLU A 129 -13.14 -4.10 -2.28
N ALA A 130 -12.55 -4.38 -1.11
CA ALA A 130 -12.77 -5.65 -0.44
C ALA A 130 -14.23 -5.81 -0.02
N SER A 131 -14.65 -7.06 0.22
CA SER A 131 -16.02 -7.34 0.67
C SER A 131 -16.36 -6.61 1.98
N THR A 132 -17.64 -6.33 2.22
CA THR A 132 -18.11 -5.77 3.50
C THR A 132 -17.67 -6.64 4.68
N GLU A 133 -17.71 -7.97 4.54
CA GLU A 133 -17.24 -8.91 5.56
C GLU A 133 -15.75 -8.68 5.89
N THR A 134 -14.91 -8.50 4.87
CA THR A 134 -13.48 -8.17 5.06
C THR A 134 -13.31 -6.83 5.74
N HIS A 135 -14.10 -5.82 5.38
CA HIS A 135 -14.03 -4.51 6.02
C HIS A 135 -14.38 -4.57 7.51
N LEU A 136 -15.45 -5.30 7.85
CA LEU A 136 -15.86 -5.52 9.25
C LEU A 136 -14.81 -6.31 10.04
N ALA A 137 -14.30 -7.40 9.46
CA ALA A 137 -13.33 -8.27 10.14
C ALA A 137 -12.01 -7.58 10.48
N PHE A 138 -11.61 -6.56 9.70
CA PHE A 138 -10.33 -5.86 9.85
C PHE A 138 -10.46 -4.41 10.32
N GLY A 139 -11.67 -3.94 10.66
CA GLY A 139 -11.90 -2.57 11.13
C GLY A 139 -11.49 -1.51 10.09
N LEU A 140 -11.73 -1.81 8.82
CA LEU A 140 -11.39 -0.96 7.67
C LEU A 140 -12.55 0.01 7.37
N ARG A 141 -12.24 1.15 6.73
CA ARG A 141 -13.25 2.15 6.35
C ARG A 141 -14.27 1.60 5.36
N THR A 142 -15.49 2.17 5.31
CA THR A 142 -16.61 1.67 4.49
C THR A 142 -16.22 1.31 3.04
N PRO A 143 -16.67 0.16 2.51
CA PRO A 143 -16.32 -0.31 1.17
C PRO A 143 -16.73 0.68 0.07
N ALA A 144 -15.87 0.84 -0.92
CA ALA A 144 -16.18 1.49 -2.19
C ALA A 144 -16.88 0.51 -3.14
N LYS A 145 -17.72 1.02 -4.06
CA LYS A 145 -18.26 0.20 -5.17
C LYS A 145 -17.10 -0.18 -6.09
N GLY A 146 -16.75 -1.46 -6.12
CA GLY A 146 -15.72 -1.99 -7.01
C GLY A 146 -16.29 -2.51 -8.33
N GLY A 147 -15.48 -2.46 -9.38
CA GLY A 147 -15.81 -3.05 -10.67
C GLY A 147 -15.53 -4.57 -10.74
N ILE A 148 -15.89 -5.17 -11.87
CA ILE A 148 -15.64 -6.60 -12.15
C ILE A 148 -14.16 -6.81 -12.45
N VAL A 149 -13.50 -7.68 -11.70
CA VAL A 149 -12.15 -8.19 -12.03
C VAL A 149 -12.27 -9.58 -12.60
N ILE A 150 -11.76 -9.78 -13.82
CA ILE A 150 -11.60 -11.11 -14.42
C ILE A 150 -10.21 -11.64 -14.05
N GLY A 151 -10.16 -12.80 -13.39
CA GLY A 151 -8.92 -13.43 -12.95
C GLY A 151 -8.50 -13.08 -11.52
N LYS A 152 -7.19 -12.92 -11.29
CA LYS A 152 -6.62 -12.74 -9.94
C LYS A 152 -6.63 -11.26 -9.53
N ARG A 153 -7.35 -10.94 -8.45
CA ARG A 153 -7.44 -9.57 -7.92
C ARG A 153 -6.23 -9.15 -7.08
N SER A 154 -5.59 -10.06 -6.34
CA SER A 154 -4.46 -9.69 -5.48
C SER A 154 -3.47 -10.83 -5.26
N SER A 155 -2.21 -10.49 -4.95
CA SER A 155 -1.19 -11.46 -4.55
C SER A 155 -0.18 -10.85 -3.58
N SER A 156 0.62 -11.72 -2.96
CA SER A 156 1.80 -11.34 -2.18
C SER A 156 3.02 -12.17 -2.56
N SER A 157 4.21 -11.71 -2.17
CA SER A 157 5.44 -12.48 -2.25
C SER A 157 5.44 -13.68 -1.32
N GLU A 158 6.17 -14.73 -1.69
CA GLU A 158 6.22 -16.00 -0.95
C GLU A 158 6.70 -15.83 0.50
N ASN A 159 7.63 -14.91 0.75
CA ASN A 159 8.19 -14.66 2.07
C ASN A 159 7.23 -13.97 3.04
N ILE A 160 6.07 -13.48 2.58
CA ILE A 160 5.02 -12.90 3.43
C ILE A 160 3.65 -13.57 3.23
N ASN A 161 3.55 -14.61 2.41
CA ASN A 161 2.29 -15.27 2.09
C ASN A 161 1.75 -16.11 3.28
N ARG A 162 0.55 -16.69 3.11
CA ARG A 162 -0.11 -17.52 4.14
C ARG A 162 0.79 -18.65 4.64
N ALA A 163 1.52 -19.33 3.74
CA ALA A 163 2.42 -20.43 4.12
C ALA A 163 3.60 -19.93 4.95
N ALA A 164 4.20 -18.79 4.59
CA ALA A 164 5.26 -18.16 5.39
C ALA A 164 4.76 -17.75 6.78
N ARG A 165 3.54 -17.20 6.87
CA ARG A 165 2.91 -16.88 8.16
C ARG A 165 2.65 -18.13 9.00
N ALA A 166 2.14 -19.20 8.39
CA ALA A 166 1.88 -20.47 9.08
C ALA A 166 3.17 -21.19 9.54
N ARG A 167 4.27 -21.10 8.78
CA ARG A 167 5.59 -21.57 9.23
C ARG A 167 6.06 -20.83 10.48
N ARG A 168 5.90 -19.50 10.51
CA ARG A 168 6.29 -18.69 11.66
C ARG A 168 5.38 -18.82 12.88
N GLY A 169 4.07 -18.97 12.70
CA GLY A 169 3.14 -19.23 13.81
C GLY A 169 3.45 -20.55 14.54
N ARG A 170 4.12 -21.49 13.87
CA ARG A 170 4.67 -22.71 14.49
C ARG A 170 6.02 -22.48 15.18
N GLU A 171 6.81 -21.52 14.71
CA GLU A 171 8.14 -21.18 15.24
C GLU A 171 8.05 -20.30 16.50
N TYR A 172 6.99 -19.50 16.63
CA TYR A 172 6.76 -18.62 17.77
C TYR A 172 5.43 -18.97 18.44
N GLY A 173 5.48 -19.83 19.46
CA GLY A 173 4.35 -20.13 20.34
C GLY A 173 3.88 -18.92 21.16
N PRO A 174 2.87 -19.10 22.04
CA PRO A 174 2.44 -18.07 22.98
C PRO A 174 3.64 -17.54 23.79
N GLY A 175 3.84 -16.22 23.85
CA GLY A 175 4.93 -15.57 24.61
C GLY A 175 6.11 -15.02 23.78
N SER A 176 6.07 -15.09 22.45
CA SER A 176 7.08 -14.45 21.60
C SER A 176 6.97 -12.91 21.59
N PRO A 177 8.08 -12.16 21.46
CA PRO A 177 8.07 -10.70 21.32
C PRO A 177 7.18 -10.18 20.18
N TRP A 178 6.95 -10.99 19.13
CA TRP A 178 6.04 -10.65 18.03
C TRP A 178 4.56 -10.91 18.35
N HIS A 179 4.27 -11.75 19.35
CA HIS A 179 2.93 -11.95 19.91
C HIS A 179 2.50 -10.70 20.69
N ILE A 180 3.43 -10.08 21.40
CA ILE A 180 3.22 -8.83 22.17
C ILE A 180 3.01 -7.64 21.23
N ALA A 181 3.81 -7.50 20.16
CA ALA A 181 3.67 -6.39 19.21
C ALA A 181 2.33 -6.39 18.42
N LEU A 182 1.73 -7.56 18.19
CA LEU A 182 0.39 -7.68 17.59
C LEU A 182 -0.73 -7.43 18.62
N ALA A 183 -0.52 -7.81 19.88
CA ALA A 183 -1.43 -7.47 20.97
C ALA A 183 -1.43 -5.97 21.29
N ASP A 184 -0.30 -5.28 21.15
CA ASP A 184 -0.18 -3.84 21.39
C ASP A 184 -0.95 -3.01 20.34
N LEU A 185 -0.96 -3.46 19.08
CA LEU A 185 -1.79 -2.87 18.02
C LEU A 185 -3.30 -3.04 18.27
N SER A 186 -3.72 -4.06 19.02
CA SER A 186 -5.11 -4.26 19.43
C SER A 186 -5.51 -3.41 20.65
N GLN A 187 -4.54 -2.90 21.42
CA GLN A 187 -4.79 -1.99 22.55
C GLN A 187 -4.93 -0.52 22.11
N CYS A 188 -4.47 -0.16 20.90
CA CYS A 188 -4.76 1.15 20.29
C CYS A 188 -6.17 1.26 19.71
N THR A 189 -6.98 0.21 19.76
CA THR A 189 -8.40 0.22 19.37
C THR A 189 -9.27 0.04 20.61
N ASP A 190 -9.24 1.00 21.52
CA ASP A 190 -10.35 1.16 22.46
C ASP A 190 -11.31 2.24 21.93
N PRO A 191 -12.46 1.87 21.33
CA PRO A 191 -13.49 2.81 20.91
C PRO A 191 -14.23 3.46 22.10
N SER A 192 -13.91 3.11 23.35
CA SER A 192 -14.59 3.62 24.56
C SER A 192 -14.09 4.98 25.05
N ARG A 193 -13.06 5.56 24.42
CA ARG A 193 -12.56 6.88 24.83
C ARG A 193 -13.33 7.97 24.09
N GLU A 194 -14.51 8.32 24.62
CA GLU A 194 -15.26 9.50 24.20
C GLU A 194 -14.37 10.75 24.30
N PRO A 195 -14.36 11.64 23.29
CA PRO A 195 -13.73 12.95 23.43
C PRO A 195 -14.60 13.77 24.38
N THR A 196 -14.05 14.10 25.54
CA THR A 196 -14.66 15.08 26.45
C THR A 196 -14.79 16.41 25.71
N GLU A 197 -16.04 16.81 25.46
CA GLU A 197 -16.41 18.16 25.09
C GLU A 197 -16.00 19.12 26.21
N SER A 198 -15.01 19.99 25.97
CA SER A 198 -14.96 21.29 26.62
C SER A 198 -14.16 22.32 25.80
N GLU A 199 -14.90 23.33 25.36
CA GLU A 199 -14.51 24.75 25.31
C GLU A 199 -13.55 25.24 24.21
N HIS A 200 -14.11 25.75 23.11
CA HIS A 200 -14.13 27.20 22.84
C HIS A 200 -14.93 27.53 21.58
N SER A 201 -16.12 28.09 21.78
CA SER A 201 -16.79 28.91 20.76
C SER A 201 -16.13 30.28 20.73
N PRO A 202 -15.94 30.87 19.53
CA PRO A 202 -16.26 32.27 19.38
C PRO A 202 -17.33 32.50 18.31
N SER A 203 -18.20 33.43 18.69
CA SER A 203 -19.33 34.04 18.03
C SER A 203 -19.24 34.25 16.52
N ARG A 204 -20.37 33.98 15.86
CA ARG A 204 -20.79 34.60 14.60
C ARG A 204 -20.85 36.13 14.73
N SER A 205 -20.26 36.84 13.77
CA SER A 205 -20.83 38.09 13.24
C SER A 205 -20.36 38.29 11.79
N GLU A 206 -21.37 38.37 10.90
CA GLU A 206 -21.43 39.21 9.68
C GLU A 206 -20.53 38.80 8.49
N ALA A 207 -21.04 38.24 7.40
CA ALA A 207 -21.98 38.76 6.39
C ALA A 207 -21.37 39.77 5.39
N ARG A 208 -21.35 39.33 4.11
CA ARG A 208 -21.39 40.08 2.84
C ARG A 208 -20.11 40.73 2.31
N GLY A 209 -19.80 40.42 1.05
CA GLY A 209 -18.92 41.23 0.19
C GLY A 209 -18.36 40.48 -1.01
N LEU A 210 -18.99 40.64 -2.16
CA LEU A 210 -18.55 40.21 -3.51
C LEU A 210 -17.32 41.02 -4.01
N PRO A 211 -16.70 40.66 -5.16
CA PRO A 211 -15.32 40.97 -5.51
C PRO A 211 -15.17 42.25 -6.36
N HIS A 212 -13.97 42.87 -6.33
CA HIS A 212 -13.40 43.65 -7.44
C HIS A 212 -11.87 43.74 -7.27
N GLY A 213 -11.13 43.58 -8.38
CA GLY A 213 -9.67 43.76 -8.48
C GLY A 213 -9.06 42.85 -9.52
#